data_AF-A0A7S0FXX5-F1
#
_entry.id   AF-A0A7S0FXX5-F1
#
_cell.length_a   1.000
_cell.length_b   1.000
_cell.length_c   1.000
_cell.angle_alpha   90.00
_cell.angle_beta   90.00
_cell.angle_gamma   90.00
#
_symmetry.space_group_name_H-M   'P 1'
#
loop_
_entity.id
_entity.type
_entity.pdbx_description
1 polymer ?
#
loop_
_entity_poly.entity_id
_entity_poly.type
_entity_poly.pdbx_seq_one_letter_code
_entity_poly.pdbx_strand_id
1 'polypeptide(L)'
;SAETRLCAVTQTHALLCICHRCVPKVTPRRGTAAVMMEPPGSIRFQGCPPRGASFEAGQAAQLLASTAPSYGAVVPPSAFSGEVPPYLPGEVAESKANLTDDERFLRGVRRLWPAHYTLACLAVFSAPVIAGLHLAGDASVEFWVGSWSSAVILVPWLILVCHGAHLRFGEPRLVPVMCTTFIPAVLLVVIANAHILSAAPPLLSKDCVTWEGKRNVQHSWALAAGLLERCVNRTTAEHGLAFEDGLAFLRLPDCYEYIVRYPDIWAEHRHTWEYLERMENEHECAGWCWQAAPLWTFQGVKDACAITAGMQLSQHVHLTATRMEVYSLFVAITSVIAMSEYGRRLRLQGMEWGLPALWVKR
;
A
#
# COMPACT_ATOMS: atom_id res chain seq x y z
N SER A 1 31.51 -31.85 2.41
CA SER A 1 30.25 -32.57 2.67
C SER A 1 29.39 -31.68 3.55
N ALA A 2 28.53 -30.87 2.95
CA ALA A 2 27.57 -30.02 3.65
C ALA A 2 26.39 -29.81 2.70
N GLU A 3 25.25 -30.39 3.06
CA GLU A 3 24.00 -30.39 2.32
C GLU A 3 23.39 -28.99 2.28
N THR A 4 23.23 -28.45 1.08
CA THR A 4 22.41 -27.27 0.82
C THR A 4 20.95 -27.72 0.71
N ARG A 5 20.17 -27.61 1.79
CA ARG A 5 18.72 -27.82 1.74
C ARG A 5 18.05 -26.60 1.12
N LEU A 6 17.60 -26.75 -0.13
CA LEU A 6 16.63 -25.86 -0.76
C LEU A 6 15.30 -25.97 0.00
N CYS A 7 14.92 -24.94 0.75
CA CYS A 7 13.53 -24.78 1.17
C CYS A 7 12.73 -24.16 0.03
N ALA A 8 12.04 -25.01 -0.74
CA ALA A 8 10.93 -24.58 -1.58
C ALA A 8 9.74 -24.27 -0.66
N VAL A 9 9.49 -22.98 -0.41
CA VAL A 9 8.28 -22.53 0.28
C VAL A 9 7.19 -22.35 -0.77
N THR A 10 6.34 -23.37 -0.91
CA THR A 10 5.04 -23.23 -1.58
C THR A 10 4.10 -22.46 -0.66
N GLN A 11 3.96 -21.16 -0.90
CA GLN A 11 3.07 -20.28 -0.15
C GLN A 11 1.76 -20.10 -0.93
N THR A 12 0.85 -21.07 -0.79
CA THR A 12 -0.57 -20.90 -1.07
C THR A 12 -1.31 -20.96 0.26
N HIS A 13 -2.21 -19.99 0.48
CA HIS A 13 -3.01 -19.73 1.70
C HIS A 13 -2.36 -18.83 2.77
N ALA A 14 -2.46 -17.52 2.56
CA ALA A 14 -2.59 -16.55 3.64
C ALA A 14 -3.64 -15.51 3.24
N LEU A 15 -4.88 -15.77 3.59
CA LEU A 15 -5.97 -14.79 3.59
C LEU A 15 -5.69 -13.74 4.68
N LEU A 16 -6.08 -12.51 4.36
CA LEU A 16 -5.92 -11.26 5.11
C LEU A 16 -6.07 -11.38 6.65
N CYS A 17 -5.03 -10.93 7.36
CA CYS A 17 -5.17 -10.20 8.61
C CYS A 17 -4.40 -8.88 8.47
N ILE A 18 -5.08 -7.84 7.97
CA ILE A 18 -4.55 -6.48 7.97
C ILE A 18 -4.73 -5.94 9.40
N CYS A 19 -3.71 -6.11 10.25
CA CYS A 19 -3.60 -5.34 11.47
C CYS A 19 -3.20 -3.92 11.10
N HIS A 20 -4.17 -3.00 11.11
CA HIS A 20 -3.89 -1.56 11.13
C HIS A 20 -2.96 -1.27 12.32
N ARG A 21 -1.76 -0.72 12.05
CA ARG A 21 -0.90 -0.14 13.07
C ARG A 21 -1.69 0.95 13.80
N CYS A 22 -1.93 0.77 15.10
CA CYS A 22 -2.25 1.86 16.00
C CYS A 22 -1.04 2.80 16.06
N VAL A 23 -1.15 3.95 15.41
CA VAL A 23 -0.27 5.10 15.66
C VAL A 23 -0.76 5.73 16.97
N PRO A 24 0.01 5.72 18.07
CA PRO A 24 -0.38 6.48 19.24
C PRO A 24 -0.26 7.97 18.90
N LYS A 25 -1.40 8.65 18.88
CA LYS A 25 -1.46 10.11 18.81
C LYS A 25 -0.97 10.64 20.17
N VAL A 26 0.32 10.97 20.26
CA VAL A 26 0.89 11.60 21.46
C VAL A 26 0.37 13.03 21.52
N THR A 27 -0.65 13.26 22.35
CA THR A 27 -1.06 14.62 22.72
C THR A 27 -0.05 15.19 23.73
N PRO A 28 0.45 16.43 23.54
CA PRO A 28 1.35 17.05 24.50
C PRO A 28 0.60 17.36 25.79
N ARG A 29 1.06 16.78 26.90
CA ARG A 29 0.56 17.03 28.25
C ARG A 29 1.16 18.36 28.73
N ARG A 30 0.37 19.44 28.71
CA ARG A 30 0.70 20.70 29.40
C ARG A 30 0.72 20.43 30.91
N GLY A 31 1.91 20.46 31.52
CA GLY A 31 2.06 20.57 32.96
C GLY A 31 1.88 22.01 33.40
N THR A 32 0.75 22.32 34.03
CA THR A 32 0.61 23.47 34.93
C THR A 32 0.18 22.90 36.28
N ALA A 33 0.91 23.26 37.33
CA ALA A 33 0.63 22.85 38.70
C ALA A 33 -0.63 23.58 39.21
N ALA A 34 -1.67 22.82 39.58
CA ALA A 34 -2.69 23.26 40.54
C ALA A 34 -3.55 22.07 41.02
N VAL A 35 -3.51 21.85 42.33
CA VAL A 35 -4.60 21.49 43.25
C VAL A 35 -5.57 20.34 42.88
N MET A 36 -5.39 19.26 43.64
CA MET A 36 -6.32 18.22 44.11
C MET A 36 -7.84 18.49 43.90
N MET A 37 -8.50 17.64 43.10
CA MET A 37 -9.89 17.14 43.31
C MET A 37 -10.13 15.93 42.37
N GLU A 38 -10.50 14.78 42.95
CA GLU A 38 -10.90 13.56 42.20
C GLU A 38 -12.33 13.70 41.63
N PRO A 39 -12.59 13.21 40.40
CA PRO A 39 -13.94 12.90 39.95
C PRO A 39 -14.21 11.38 39.91
N PRO A 40 -15.44 10.92 40.23
CA PRO A 40 -15.84 9.52 40.13
C PRO A 40 -16.31 9.19 38.70
N GLY A 41 -15.88 8.04 38.17
CA GLY A 41 -16.37 7.51 36.90
C GLY A 41 -15.26 6.96 36.01
N SER A 42 -14.61 5.87 36.43
CA SER A 42 -13.62 5.18 35.60
C SER A 42 -14.32 4.29 34.57
N ILE A 43 -14.27 4.69 33.30
CA ILE A 43 -14.54 3.80 32.16
C ILE A 43 -13.34 2.84 32.09
N ARG A 44 -13.58 1.56 32.41
CA ARG A 44 -12.58 0.49 32.23
C ARG A 44 -12.37 0.29 30.73
N PHE A 45 -11.23 0.73 30.22
CA PHE A 45 -10.73 0.27 28.92
C PHE A 45 -10.29 -1.19 29.07
N GLN A 46 -10.96 -2.10 28.37
CA GLN A 46 -10.46 -3.47 28.17
C GLN A 46 -9.18 -3.38 27.35
N GLY A 47 -8.05 -3.73 27.98
CA GLY A 47 -6.76 -3.82 27.30
C GLY A 47 -6.81 -4.88 26.20
N CYS A 48 -6.07 -4.64 25.12
CA CYS A 48 -5.86 -5.64 24.08
C CYS A 48 -5.26 -6.92 24.68
N PRO A 49 -5.67 -8.11 24.22
CA PRO A 49 -5.09 -9.36 24.67
C PRO A 49 -3.59 -9.41 24.32
N PRO A 50 -2.75 -10.02 25.17
CA PRO A 50 -1.32 -10.14 24.93
C PRO A 50 -1.04 -10.97 23.67
N ARG A 51 0.09 -10.65 22.99
CA ARG A 51 0.64 -11.45 21.90
C ARG A 51 0.78 -12.91 22.37
N GLY A 52 0.02 -13.82 21.74
CA GLY A 52 0.06 -15.25 22.04
C GLY A 52 -1.29 -15.88 22.44
N ALA A 53 -2.38 -15.10 22.56
CA ALA A 53 -3.70 -15.66 22.75
C ALA A 53 -4.13 -16.46 21.48
N SER A 54 -4.23 -17.78 21.61
CA SER A 54 -4.77 -18.66 20.57
C SER A 54 -6.27 -18.41 20.42
N PHE A 55 -6.69 -17.92 19.26
CA PHE A 55 -8.10 -17.83 18.90
C PHE A 55 -8.63 -19.24 18.63
N GLU A 56 -9.57 -19.71 19.44
CA GLU A 56 -10.35 -20.90 19.09
C GLU A 56 -11.23 -20.58 17.87
N ALA A 57 -11.05 -21.35 16.80
CA ALA A 57 -11.72 -21.15 15.51
C ALA A 57 -13.26 -21.23 15.55
N GLY A 58 -13.86 -21.53 16.71
CA GLY A 58 -15.31 -21.66 16.89
C GLY A 58 -16.09 -20.35 17.01
N GLN A 59 -15.48 -19.24 17.47
CA GLN A 59 -16.23 -18.00 17.75
C GLN A 59 -16.44 -17.10 16.52
N ALA A 60 -15.63 -17.24 15.47
CA ALA A 60 -15.81 -16.47 14.23
C ALA A 60 -17.04 -16.92 13.41
N ALA A 61 -17.46 -18.19 13.54
CA ALA A 61 -18.62 -18.73 12.84
C ALA A 61 -19.96 -18.20 13.38
N GLN A 62 -20.03 -17.84 14.67
CA GLN A 62 -21.26 -17.31 15.28
C GLN A 62 -21.51 -15.84 14.94
N LEU A 63 -20.46 -15.04 14.68
CA LEU A 63 -20.60 -13.63 14.30
C LEU A 63 -21.02 -13.44 12.83
N LEU A 64 -20.58 -14.34 11.93
CA LEU A 64 -20.96 -14.29 10.50
C LEU A 64 -22.38 -14.81 10.21
N ALA A 65 -23.00 -15.55 11.14
CA ALA A 65 -24.38 -16.01 10.98
C ALA A 65 -25.44 -14.94 11.29
N SER A 66 -25.06 -13.78 11.87
CA SER A 66 -25.99 -12.77 12.38
C SER A 66 -26.26 -11.58 11.44
N THR A 67 -25.59 -11.50 10.29
CA THR A 67 -25.65 -10.32 9.38
C THR A 67 -26.13 -10.62 7.96
N ALA A 68 -26.77 -11.76 7.72
CA ALA A 68 -27.40 -12.02 6.43
C ALA A 68 -28.62 -11.10 6.22
N PRO A 69 -28.62 -10.20 5.22
CA PRO A 69 -29.80 -9.41 4.90
C PRO A 69 -30.90 -10.35 4.39
N SER A 70 -32.07 -10.30 5.03
CA SER A 70 -33.29 -10.96 4.59
C SER A 70 -33.71 -10.36 3.22
N TYR A 71 -33.42 -11.07 2.13
CA TYR A 71 -33.98 -10.74 0.83
C TYR A 71 -35.50 -10.88 0.89
N GLY A 72 -36.18 -9.80 0.50
CA GLY A 72 -37.60 -9.56 0.71
C GLY A 72 -38.53 -10.62 0.13
N ALA A 73 -39.66 -10.74 0.81
CA ALA A 73 -40.78 -11.60 0.49
C ALA A 73 -41.28 -11.43 -0.95
N VAL A 74 -41.58 -12.58 -1.55
CA VAL A 74 -42.29 -12.73 -2.82
C VAL A 74 -43.67 -12.07 -2.71
N VAL A 75 -43.92 -11.10 -3.60
CA VAL A 75 -45.24 -10.49 -3.80
C VAL A 75 -46.16 -11.53 -4.48
N PRO A 76 -47.35 -11.81 -3.95
CA PRO A 76 -48.32 -12.67 -4.61
C PRO A 76 -48.90 -11.96 -5.85
N PRO A 77 -49.09 -12.67 -6.99
CA PRO A 77 -49.67 -12.08 -8.18
C PRO A 77 -51.16 -11.80 -7.96
N SER A 78 -51.52 -10.52 -7.93
CA SER A 78 -52.89 -10.04 -7.97
C SER A 78 -53.51 -10.29 -9.34
N ALA A 79 -54.73 -10.82 -9.31
CA ALA A 79 -55.56 -11.20 -10.44
C ALA A 79 -55.76 -10.07 -11.46
N PHE A 80 -55.40 -10.33 -12.71
CA PHE A 80 -55.78 -9.53 -13.87
C PHE A 80 -56.80 -10.33 -14.68
N SER A 81 -58.09 -10.04 -14.48
CA SER A 81 -59.19 -10.55 -15.30
C SER A 81 -59.35 -9.65 -16.53
N GLY A 82 -58.71 -10.01 -17.63
CA GLY A 82 -58.91 -9.39 -18.94
C GLY A 82 -59.26 -10.45 -19.96
N GLU A 83 -60.40 -10.28 -20.64
CA GLU A 83 -60.97 -11.20 -21.62
C GLU A 83 -59.97 -11.60 -22.72
N VAL A 84 -59.88 -12.91 -22.93
CA VAL A 84 -59.06 -13.55 -23.96
C VAL A 84 -59.85 -13.55 -25.29
N PRO A 85 -59.32 -12.98 -26.38
CA PRO A 85 -59.93 -13.08 -27.70
C PRO A 85 -59.86 -14.52 -28.26
N PRO A 86 -60.75 -14.89 -29.20
CA PRO A 86 -60.91 -16.26 -29.65
C PRO A 86 -59.68 -16.75 -30.42
N TYR A 87 -59.15 -17.90 -30.00
CA TYR A 87 -58.02 -18.60 -30.59
C TYR A 87 -58.38 -19.19 -31.97
N LEU A 88 -57.56 -18.88 -32.98
CA LEU A 88 -57.48 -19.62 -34.24
C LEU A 88 -56.58 -20.87 -34.03
N PRO A 89 -57.05 -22.08 -34.37
CA PRO A 89 -56.23 -23.28 -34.30
C PRO A 89 -55.38 -23.37 -35.58
N GLY A 90 -54.10 -23.05 -35.46
CA GLY A 90 -53.14 -23.15 -36.55
C GLY A 90 -51.71 -23.24 -36.02
N GLU A 91 -51.21 -24.48 -35.96
CA GLU A 91 -49.83 -24.94 -36.11
C GLU A 91 -48.65 -24.05 -35.66
N VAL A 92 -47.77 -24.68 -34.85
CA VAL A 92 -46.37 -24.32 -34.52
C VAL A 92 -46.14 -23.29 -33.40
N ALA A 93 -46.68 -23.55 -32.20
CA ALA A 93 -46.35 -22.79 -30.98
C ALA A 93 -45.68 -23.64 -29.87
N GLU A 94 -45.08 -24.78 -30.22
CA GLU A 94 -44.61 -25.79 -29.24
C GLU A 94 -43.10 -26.10 -29.36
N SER A 95 -42.28 -25.07 -29.63
CA SER A 95 -40.81 -25.22 -29.63
C SER A 95 -40.10 -23.97 -29.11
N LYS A 96 -40.60 -23.42 -27.98
CA LYS A 96 -39.91 -22.36 -27.22
C LYS A 96 -39.77 -22.69 -25.73
N ALA A 97 -40.21 -23.86 -25.27
CA ALA A 97 -40.25 -24.20 -23.84
C ALA A 97 -39.03 -25.00 -23.35
N ASN A 98 -38.30 -25.70 -24.22
CA ASN A 98 -37.15 -26.53 -23.82
C ASN A 98 -35.83 -25.89 -24.23
N LEU A 99 -35.64 -24.62 -23.88
CA LEU A 99 -34.28 -24.11 -23.75
C LEU A 99 -33.65 -24.94 -22.62
N THR A 100 -32.74 -25.84 -22.97
CA THR A 100 -32.12 -26.78 -22.02
C THR A 100 -31.54 -26.00 -20.85
N ASP A 101 -31.65 -26.55 -19.64
CA ASP A 101 -31.14 -25.88 -18.41
C ASP A 101 -29.67 -25.44 -18.55
N ASP A 102 -28.91 -26.11 -19.40
CA ASP A 102 -27.54 -25.75 -19.81
C ASP A 102 -27.44 -24.34 -20.39
N GLU A 103 -28.36 -23.90 -21.25
CA GLU A 103 -28.32 -22.56 -21.84
C GLU A 103 -28.60 -21.46 -20.80
N ARG A 104 -29.52 -21.75 -19.86
CA ARG A 104 -29.81 -20.83 -18.75
C ARG A 104 -28.60 -20.69 -17.84
N PHE A 105 -27.96 -21.81 -17.53
CA PHE A 105 -26.73 -21.84 -16.74
C PHE A 105 -25.60 -21.06 -17.43
N LEU A 106 -25.33 -21.32 -18.71
CA LEU A 106 -24.29 -20.61 -19.48
C LEU A 106 -24.54 -19.10 -19.56
N ARG A 107 -25.80 -18.67 -19.69
CA ARG A 107 -26.17 -17.25 -19.68
C ARG A 107 -25.92 -16.62 -18.31
N GLY A 108 -26.18 -17.33 -17.22
CA GLY A 108 -25.86 -16.91 -15.86
C GLY A 108 -24.36 -16.74 -15.65
N VAL A 109 -23.57 -17.74 -16.04
CA VAL A 109 -22.10 -17.71 -15.93
C VAL A 109 -21.50 -16.55 -16.73
N ARG A 110 -21.98 -16.29 -17.95
CA ARG A 110 -21.52 -15.15 -18.77
C ARG A 110 -21.77 -13.79 -18.10
N ARG A 111 -22.90 -13.61 -17.42
CA ARG A 111 -23.21 -12.35 -16.71
C ARG A 111 -22.30 -12.10 -15.52
N LEU A 112 -21.79 -13.16 -14.89
CA LEU A 112 -20.89 -13.06 -13.73
C LEU A 112 -19.42 -12.95 -14.11
N TRP A 113 -19.06 -13.15 -15.38
CA TRP A 113 -17.68 -13.17 -15.85
C TRP A 113 -16.89 -11.90 -15.50
N PRO A 114 -17.40 -10.65 -15.69
CA PRO A 114 -16.66 -9.44 -15.33
C PRO A 114 -16.25 -9.39 -13.86
N ALA A 115 -17.13 -9.84 -12.97
CA ALA A 115 -16.86 -9.83 -11.53
C ALA A 115 -15.78 -10.86 -11.15
N HIS A 116 -15.88 -12.08 -11.67
CA HIS A 116 -14.89 -13.13 -11.42
C HIS A 116 -13.51 -12.76 -11.96
N TYR A 117 -13.47 -12.20 -13.17
CA TYR A 117 -12.23 -11.75 -13.80
C TYR A 117 -11.57 -10.61 -13.00
N THR A 118 -12.33 -9.59 -12.63
CA THR A 118 -11.83 -8.49 -11.80
C THR A 118 -11.34 -8.96 -10.44
N LEU A 119 -12.06 -9.87 -9.78
CA LEU A 119 -11.63 -10.44 -8.50
C LEU A 119 -10.32 -11.22 -8.65
N ALA A 120 -10.17 -11.99 -9.73
CA ALA A 120 -8.92 -12.69 -10.04
C ALA A 120 -7.76 -11.70 -10.28
N CYS A 121 -7.97 -10.63 -11.06
CA CYS A 121 -6.95 -9.59 -11.27
C CYS A 121 -6.56 -8.90 -9.97
N LEU A 122 -7.53 -8.54 -9.13
CA LEU A 122 -7.25 -7.93 -7.82
C LEU A 122 -6.48 -8.90 -6.92
N ALA A 123 -6.84 -10.18 -6.90
CA ALA A 123 -6.13 -11.19 -6.12
C ALA A 123 -4.67 -11.34 -6.59
N VAL A 124 -4.45 -11.46 -7.90
CA VAL A 124 -3.10 -11.57 -8.49
C VAL A 124 -2.26 -10.33 -8.22
N PHE A 125 -2.79 -9.12 -8.45
CA PHE A 125 -2.01 -7.90 -8.26
C PHE A 125 -1.98 -7.38 -6.82
N SER A 126 -2.74 -7.97 -5.88
CA SER A 126 -2.77 -7.50 -4.49
C SER A 126 -1.40 -7.52 -3.82
N ALA A 127 -0.66 -8.62 -3.94
CA ALA A 127 0.64 -8.78 -3.30
C ALA A 127 1.68 -7.73 -3.77
N PRO A 128 1.94 -7.55 -5.09
CA PRO A 128 2.88 -6.52 -5.54
C PRO A 128 2.38 -5.10 -5.26
N VAL A 129 1.06 -4.85 -5.29
CA VAL A 129 0.50 -3.54 -4.94
C VAL A 129 0.74 -3.22 -3.47
N ILE A 130 0.48 -4.16 -2.56
CA ILE A 130 0.72 -3.99 -1.12
C ILE A 130 2.21 -3.80 -0.85
N ALA A 131 3.08 -4.58 -1.50
CA ALA A 131 4.53 -4.41 -1.38
C ALA A 131 4.99 -3.01 -1.84
N GLY A 132 4.49 -2.54 -2.98
CA GLY A 132 4.77 -1.20 -3.49
C GLY A 132 4.27 -0.07 -2.56
N LEU A 133 3.09 -0.24 -1.96
CA LEU A 133 2.57 0.70 -0.96
C LEU A 133 3.41 0.72 0.33
N HIS A 134 3.90 -0.44 0.78
CA HIS A 134 4.82 -0.51 1.90
C HIS A 134 6.15 0.18 1.60
N LEU A 135 6.67 0.02 0.39
CA LEU A 135 7.86 0.75 -0.06
C LEU A 135 7.61 2.25 -0.13
N ALA A 136 6.43 2.69 -0.60
CA ALA A 136 6.08 4.11 -0.68
C ALA A 136 5.98 4.80 0.69
N GLY A 137 5.69 4.05 1.77
CA GLY A 137 5.61 4.60 3.13
C GLY A 137 6.95 4.69 3.86
N ASP A 138 8.02 4.12 3.31
CA ASP A 138 9.36 4.14 3.88
C ASP A 138 10.00 5.52 3.68
N ALA A 139 10.42 6.18 4.76
CA ALA A 139 10.99 7.53 4.72
C ALA A 139 12.22 7.62 3.82
N SER A 140 13.07 6.58 3.81
CA SER A 140 14.25 6.51 2.96
C SER A 140 13.86 6.43 1.49
N VAL A 141 12.82 5.67 1.15
CA VAL A 141 12.35 5.56 -0.22
C VAL A 141 11.72 6.86 -0.69
N GLU A 142 10.84 7.45 0.11
CA GLU A 142 10.15 8.70 -0.18
C GLU A 142 11.15 9.85 -0.43
N PHE A 143 12.18 9.97 0.41
CA PHE A 143 13.17 11.03 0.29
C PHE A 143 14.13 10.85 -0.90
N TRP A 144 14.64 9.62 -1.13
CA TRP A 144 15.69 9.39 -2.13
C TRP A 144 15.17 9.01 -3.53
N VAL A 145 14.05 8.28 -3.58
CA VAL A 145 13.43 7.85 -4.85
C VAL A 145 12.31 8.81 -5.27
N GLY A 146 11.73 9.52 -4.30
CA GLY A 146 10.61 10.43 -4.51
C GLY A 146 9.25 9.72 -4.44
N SER A 147 8.18 10.48 -4.70
CA SER A 147 6.79 9.99 -4.58
C SER A 147 6.35 9.03 -5.69
N TRP A 148 7.24 8.61 -6.59
CA TRP A 148 6.93 7.72 -7.72
C TRP A 148 6.38 6.36 -7.27
N SER A 149 6.76 5.87 -6.10
CA SER A 149 6.24 4.62 -5.52
C SER A 149 4.72 4.67 -5.29
N SER A 150 4.14 5.85 -5.11
CA SER A 150 2.69 6.01 -4.95
C SER A 150 1.91 5.73 -6.23
N ALA A 151 2.58 5.71 -7.39
CA ALA A 151 1.95 5.38 -8.68
C ALA A 151 1.40 3.93 -8.72
N VAL A 152 1.79 3.06 -7.78
CA VAL A 152 1.26 1.71 -7.64
C VAL A 152 -0.26 1.70 -7.40
N ILE A 153 -0.83 2.79 -6.84
CA ILE A 153 -2.28 2.99 -6.67
C ILE A 153 -3.03 3.04 -8.01
N LEU A 154 -2.33 3.36 -9.11
CA LEU A 154 -2.94 3.36 -10.45
C LEU A 154 -3.37 1.96 -10.89
N VAL A 155 -2.77 0.89 -10.36
CA VAL A 155 -3.11 -0.50 -10.71
C VAL A 155 -4.56 -0.86 -10.33
N PRO A 156 -4.98 -0.78 -9.04
CA PRO A 156 -6.38 -1.06 -8.68
C PRO A 156 -7.36 -0.12 -9.37
N TRP A 157 -6.99 1.16 -9.55
CA TRP A 157 -7.81 2.11 -10.31
C TRP A 157 -8.03 1.67 -11.77
N LEU A 158 -6.97 1.26 -12.46
CA LEU A 158 -7.05 0.77 -13.83
C LEU A 158 -7.93 -0.48 -13.94
N ILE A 159 -7.81 -1.41 -12.97
CA ILE A 159 -8.66 -2.61 -12.89
C ILE A 159 -10.14 -2.24 -12.73
N LEU A 160 -10.46 -1.28 -11.87
CA LEU A 160 -11.85 -0.82 -11.64
C LEU A 160 -12.44 -0.11 -12.87
N VAL A 161 -11.67 0.74 -13.54
CA VAL A 161 -12.11 1.41 -14.77
C VAL A 161 -12.43 0.39 -15.86
N CYS A 162 -11.55 -0.59 -16.06
CA CYS A 162 -11.78 -1.64 -17.04
C CYS A 162 -12.89 -2.61 -16.63
N HIS A 163 -13.14 -2.83 -15.34
CA HIS A 163 -14.33 -3.55 -14.86
C HIS A 163 -15.61 -2.85 -15.33
N GLY A 164 -15.68 -1.51 -15.20
CA GLY A 164 -16.79 -0.72 -15.74
C GLY A 164 -16.94 -0.87 -17.26
N ALA A 165 -15.83 -0.94 -18.00
CA ALA A 165 -15.85 -1.22 -19.43
C ALA A 165 -16.40 -2.62 -19.73
N HIS A 166 -16.00 -3.65 -18.99
CA HIS A 166 -16.53 -5.01 -19.12
C HIS A 166 -18.03 -5.09 -18.84
N LEU A 167 -18.53 -4.38 -17.81
CA LEU A 167 -19.96 -4.30 -17.52
C LEU A 167 -20.73 -3.62 -18.66
N ARG A 168 -20.17 -2.54 -19.23
CA ARG A 168 -20.82 -1.80 -20.32
C ARG A 168 -20.89 -2.59 -21.63
N PHE A 169 -19.86 -3.38 -21.94
CA PHE A 169 -19.84 -4.18 -23.17
C PHE A 169 -20.59 -5.50 -23.05
N GLY A 170 -20.77 -6.04 -21.84
CA GLY A 170 -21.43 -7.33 -21.61
C GLY A 170 -20.67 -8.55 -22.15
N GLU A 171 -19.49 -8.33 -22.76
CA GLU A 171 -18.69 -9.33 -23.45
C GLU A 171 -17.18 -9.11 -23.17
N PRO A 172 -16.38 -10.19 -23.13
CA PRO A 172 -14.94 -10.09 -22.95
C PRO A 172 -14.30 -9.49 -24.21
N ARG A 173 -13.90 -8.21 -24.13
CA ARG A 173 -13.15 -7.55 -25.21
C ARG A 173 -11.66 -7.59 -24.93
N LEU A 174 -10.86 -7.83 -25.97
CA LEU A 174 -9.40 -7.94 -25.87
C LEU A 174 -8.76 -6.70 -25.24
N VAL A 175 -9.18 -5.49 -25.63
CA VAL A 175 -8.57 -4.24 -25.16
C VAL A 175 -8.71 -4.08 -23.63
N PRO A 176 -9.92 -4.12 -23.03
CA PRO A 176 -10.04 -4.12 -21.58
C PRO A 176 -9.26 -5.23 -20.87
N VAL A 177 -9.25 -6.48 -21.40
CA VAL A 177 -8.48 -7.60 -20.82
C VAL A 177 -6.97 -7.33 -20.82
N MET A 178 -6.44 -6.80 -21.93
CA MET A 178 -5.03 -6.40 -22.04
C MET A 178 -4.70 -5.26 -21.08
N CYS A 179 -5.60 -4.27 -20.98
CA CYS A 179 -5.43 -3.12 -20.09
C CYS A 179 -5.46 -3.52 -18.60
N THR A 180 -6.17 -4.57 -18.20
CA THR A 180 -6.22 -5.03 -16.79
C THR A 180 -5.15 -6.02 -16.40
N THR A 181 -4.43 -6.60 -17.35
CA THR A 181 -3.40 -7.62 -17.07
C THR A 181 -2.01 -7.14 -17.45
N PHE A 182 -1.82 -6.79 -18.72
CA PHE A 182 -0.51 -6.45 -19.24
C PHE A 182 -0.01 -5.09 -18.75
N ILE A 183 -0.86 -4.06 -18.80
CA ILE A 183 -0.46 -2.70 -18.40
C ILE A 183 -0.07 -2.63 -16.91
N PRO A 184 -0.86 -3.17 -15.95
CA PRO A 184 -0.45 -3.24 -14.55
C PRO A 184 0.88 -3.95 -14.32
N ALA A 185 1.10 -5.08 -14.99
CA ALA A 185 2.33 -5.84 -14.84
C ALA A 185 3.55 -5.03 -15.33
N VAL A 186 3.44 -4.38 -16.49
CA VAL A 186 4.50 -3.50 -17.01
C VAL A 186 4.74 -2.32 -16.08
N LEU A 187 3.68 -1.67 -15.59
CA LEU A 187 3.78 -0.56 -14.65
C LEU A 187 4.54 -0.96 -13.38
N LEU A 188 4.21 -2.11 -12.79
CA LEU A 188 4.87 -2.63 -11.59
C LEU A 188 6.34 -2.99 -11.85
N VAL A 189 6.68 -3.55 -13.02
CA VAL A 189 8.07 -3.81 -13.42
C VAL A 189 8.87 -2.51 -13.54
N VAL A 190 8.30 -1.48 -14.17
CA VAL A 190 8.97 -0.17 -14.30
C VAL A 190 9.23 0.44 -12.92
N ILE A 191 8.23 0.41 -12.03
CA ILE A 191 8.38 0.93 -10.66
C ILE A 191 9.43 0.10 -9.88
N ALA A 192 9.41 -1.23 -9.98
CA ALA A 192 10.38 -2.10 -9.32
C ALA A 192 11.81 -1.81 -9.80
N ASN A 193 12.01 -1.69 -11.11
CA ASN A 193 13.31 -1.40 -11.69
C ASN A 193 13.82 -0.01 -11.29
N ALA A 194 12.95 1.00 -11.22
CA ALA A 194 13.30 2.32 -10.71
C ALA A 194 13.80 2.26 -9.25
N HIS A 195 13.20 1.41 -8.41
CA HIS A 195 13.67 1.17 -7.05
C HIS A 195 15.01 0.45 -6.99
N ILE A 196 15.22 -0.57 -7.82
CA ILE A 196 16.48 -1.34 -7.86
C ILE A 196 17.66 -0.44 -8.29
N LEU A 197 17.43 0.46 -9.25
CA LEU A 197 18.44 1.39 -9.75
C LEU A 197 18.71 2.58 -8.81
N SER A 198 17.97 2.70 -7.70
CA SER A 198 18.08 3.84 -6.79
C SER A 198 19.35 3.84 -5.92
N ALA A 199 19.62 4.97 -5.25
CA ALA A 199 20.93 5.42 -4.73
C ALA A 199 21.46 4.70 -3.47
N ALA A 200 21.26 3.39 -3.32
CA ALA A 200 21.81 2.65 -2.18
C ALA A 200 23.35 2.67 -2.10
N PRO A 201 24.13 2.47 -3.19
CA PRO A 201 25.58 2.38 -3.10
C PRO A 201 26.26 3.68 -2.62
N PRO A 202 25.91 4.88 -3.13
CA PRO A 202 26.45 6.14 -2.62
C PRO A 202 26.21 6.34 -1.12
N LEU A 203 25.08 5.85 -0.59
CA LEU A 203 24.70 6.00 0.82
C LEU A 203 25.54 5.16 1.78
N LEU A 204 26.09 4.04 1.34
CA LEU A 204 26.99 3.21 2.15
C LEU A 204 28.44 3.70 2.18
N SER A 205 28.83 4.62 1.28
CA SER A 205 30.17 5.20 1.29
C SER A 205 30.44 6.05 2.54
N LYS A 206 31.66 6.00 3.09
CA LYS A 206 32.09 6.91 4.18
C LYS A 206 32.34 8.34 3.69
N ASP A 207 32.41 8.54 2.37
CA ASP A 207 32.60 9.84 1.78
C ASP A 207 31.28 10.64 1.76
N CYS A 208 31.36 11.85 2.28
CA CYS A 208 30.23 12.76 2.43
C CYS A 208 30.34 14.04 1.60
N VAL A 209 31.41 14.18 0.81
CA VAL A 209 31.65 15.40 0.03
C VAL A 209 31.44 15.20 -1.46
N THR A 210 31.67 13.99 -1.99
CA THR A 210 31.59 13.71 -3.43
C THR A 210 30.16 13.64 -3.96
N TRP A 211 29.25 13.01 -3.22
CA TRP A 211 27.86 12.88 -3.65
C TRP A 211 26.99 14.02 -3.10
N GLU A 212 26.42 14.82 -4.00
CA GLU A 212 25.66 16.03 -3.67
C GLU A 212 24.47 15.76 -2.75
N GLY A 213 23.72 14.68 -2.97
CA GLY A 213 22.59 14.31 -2.12
C GLY A 213 22.98 14.15 -0.66
N LYS A 214 24.07 13.41 -0.39
CA LYS A 214 24.62 13.25 0.97
C LYS A 214 25.09 14.57 1.56
N ARG A 215 25.82 15.36 0.76
CA ARG A 215 26.40 16.63 1.20
C ARG A 215 25.31 17.61 1.64
N ASN A 216 24.21 17.68 0.89
CA ASN A 216 23.08 18.57 1.20
C ASN A 216 22.35 18.14 2.48
N VAL A 217 22.20 16.82 2.72
CA VAL A 217 21.63 16.30 3.97
C VAL A 217 22.58 16.54 5.15
N GLN A 218 23.89 16.30 4.98
CA GLN A 218 24.89 16.61 6.01
C GLN A 218 24.89 18.09 6.38
N HIS A 219 24.79 18.97 5.37
CA HIS A 219 24.73 20.41 5.60
C HIS A 219 23.46 20.80 6.37
N SER A 220 22.31 20.27 5.97
CA SER A 220 21.03 20.51 6.66
C SER A 220 21.07 20.00 8.10
N TRP A 221 21.68 18.84 8.35
CA TRP A 221 21.86 18.30 9.70
C TRP A 221 22.78 19.19 10.55
N ALA A 222 23.89 19.68 10.00
CA ALA A 222 24.82 20.56 10.72
C ALA A 222 24.15 21.89 11.12
N LEU A 223 23.29 22.44 10.26
CA LEU A 223 22.51 23.64 10.59
C LEU A 223 21.52 23.38 11.74
N ALA A 224 20.84 22.23 11.74
CA ALA A 224 19.96 21.81 12.83
C ALA A 224 20.73 21.64 14.15
N ALA A 225 21.90 20.98 14.11
CA ALA A 225 22.76 20.82 15.28
C ALA A 225 23.20 22.17 15.86
N GLY A 226 23.62 23.12 15.01
CA GLY A 226 23.97 24.47 15.45
C GLY A 226 22.79 25.29 15.97
N LEU A 227 21.55 24.96 15.60
CA LEU A 227 20.35 25.55 16.18
C LEU A 227 20.09 25.00 17.59
N LEU A 228 20.22 23.68 17.79
CA LEU A 228 20.11 23.05 19.10
C LEU A 228 21.18 23.60 20.05
N GLU A 229 22.43 23.68 19.62
CA GLU A 229 23.54 24.18 20.44
C GLU A 229 23.27 25.61 20.95
N ARG A 230 22.82 26.51 20.07
CA ARG A 230 22.46 27.89 20.45
C ARG A 230 21.30 27.94 21.44
N CYS A 231 20.29 27.12 21.21
CA CYS A 231 19.11 27.01 22.06
C CYS A 231 19.46 26.48 23.46
N VAL A 232 20.29 25.43 23.56
CA VAL A 232 20.78 24.87 24.82
C VAL A 232 21.63 25.90 25.55
N ASN A 233 22.63 26.50 24.88
CA ASN A 233 23.50 27.51 25.47
C ASN A 233 22.72 28.70 26.06
N ARG A 234 21.69 29.20 25.36
CA ARG A 234 20.83 30.25 25.89
C ARG A 234 20.09 29.78 27.14
N THR A 235 19.44 28.62 27.06
CA THR A 235 18.58 28.12 28.14
C THR A 235 19.38 27.78 29.40
N THR A 236 20.57 27.19 29.25
CA THR A 236 21.44 26.85 30.37
C THR A 236 22.07 28.09 31.00
N ALA A 237 22.43 29.10 30.21
CA ALA A 237 22.88 30.39 30.73
C ALA A 237 21.80 31.12 31.54
N GLU A 238 20.54 31.06 31.09
CA GLU A 238 19.39 31.65 31.80
C GLU A 238 19.12 30.95 33.15
N HIS A 239 19.34 29.63 33.23
CA HIS A 239 19.03 28.83 34.43
C HIS A 239 20.24 28.48 35.31
N GLY A 240 21.45 28.90 34.91
CA GLY A 240 22.70 28.56 35.63
C GLY A 240 23.03 27.06 35.63
N LEU A 241 22.62 26.33 34.58
CA LEU A 241 22.88 24.90 34.42
C LEU A 241 24.12 24.65 33.56
N ALA A 242 24.72 23.46 33.66
CA ALA A 242 25.76 23.05 32.71
C ALA A 242 25.15 22.73 31.34
N PHE A 243 25.96 22.84 30.28
CA PHE A 243 25.52 22.52 28.91
C PHE A 243 25.05 21.07 28.77
N GLU A 244 25.74 20.13 29.42
CA GLU A 244 25.40 18.70 29.42
C GLU A 244 24.03 18.44 30.05
N ASP A 245 23.70 19.13 31.15
CA ASP A 245 22.39 19.06 31.78
C ASP A 245 21.30 19.58 30.85
N GLY A 246 21.58 20.66 30.10
CA GLY A 246 20.66 21.18 29.08
C GLY A 246 20.35 20.14 28.00
N LEU A 247 21.37 19.42 27.52
CA LEU A 247 21.19 18.32 26.57
C LEU A 247 20.47 17.09 27.16
N ALA A 248 20.32 16.99 28.48
CA ALA A 248 19.50 15.92 29.07
C ALA A 248 18.00 16.18 28.92
N PHE A 249 17.58 17.46 28.82
CA PHE A 249 16.16 17.85 28.84
C PHE A 249 15.65 18.53 27.57
N LEU A 250 16.55 19.08 26.74
CA LEU A 250 16.16 19.84 25.54
C LEU A 250 16.49 19.07 24.25
N ARG A 251 15.54 19.06 23.32
CA ARG A 251 15.73 18.59 21.94
C ARG A 251 15.37 19.68 20.95
N LEU A 252 15.71 19.46 19.68
CA LEU A 252 15.49 20.44 18.62
C LEU A 252 14.02 20.90 18.53
N PRO A 253 12.99 20.02 18.68
CA PRO A 253 11.60 20.44 18.69
C PRO A 253 11.21 21.39 19.82
N ASP A 254 11.95 21.41 20.93
CA ASP A 254 11.70 22.29 22.08
C ASP A 254 12.24 23.71 21.85
N CYS A 255 13.12 23.87 20.85
CA CYS A 255 13.74 25.15 20.55
C CYS A 255 12.80 26.08 19.78
N TYR A 256 12.69 27.31 20.27
CA TYR A 256 11.83 28.34 19.69
C TYR A 256 12.11 28.62 18.20
N GLU A 257 13.38 28.57 17.81
CA GLU A 257 13.86 28.80 16.45
C GLU A 257 13.49 27.68 15.48
N TYR A 258 13.20 26.48 15.99
CA TYR A 258 12.74 25.35 15.18
C TYR A 258 11.25 25.51 14.80
N ILE A 259 10.46 26.21 15.60
CA ILE A 259 9.03 26.40 15.34
C ILE A 259 8.84 27.23 14.06
N VAL A 260 8.06 26.72 13.11
CA VAL A 260 7.74 27.39 11.84
C VAL A 260 7.08 28.74 12.11
N ARG A 261 7.72 29.81 11.63
CA ARG A 261 7.26 31.20 11.75
C ARG A 261 7.31 31.84 10.38
N TYR A 262 6.46 32.83 10.13
CA TYR A 262 6.49 33.57 8.87
C TYR A 262 7.31 34.86 9.03
N PRO A 263 8.34 35.10 8.20
CA PRO A 263 8.90 34.20 7.17
C PRO A 263 9.78 33.09 7.77
N ASP A 264 9.72 31.88 7.19
CA ASP A 264 10.51 30.74 7.68
C ASP A 264 11.88 30.76 7.01
N ILE A 265 12.89 31.20 7.76
CA ILE A 265 14.28 31.27 7.29
C ILE A 265 14.87 29.89 6.96
N TRP A 266 14.23 28.80 7.45
CA TRP A 266 14.69 27.43 7.26
C TRP A 266 13.85 26.63 6.28
N ALA A 267 12.96 27.29 5.52
CA ALA A 267 12.00 26.64 4.63
C ALA A 267 12.66 25.60 3.69
N GLU A 268 13.86 25.89 3.19
CA GLU A 268 14.61 25.00 2.29
C GLU A 268 15.13 23.72 2.96
N HIS A 269 15.30 23.71 4.28
CA HIS A 269 15.81 22.56 5.03
C HIS A 269 14.70 21.73 5.69
N ARG A 270 13.45 22.24 5.74
CA ARG A 270 12.33 21.60 6.45
C ARG A 270 12.09 20.16 6.01
N HIS A 271 12.00 19.92 4.70
CA HIS A 271 11.79 18.58 4.17
C HIS A 271 12.91 17.61 4.58
N THR A 272 14.16 18.08 4.59
CA THR A 272 15.32 17.28 5.03
C THR A 272 15.30 17.03 6.54
N TRP A 273 14.89 18.01 7.34
CA TRP A 273 14.75 17.86 8.79
C TRP A 273 13.63 16.89 9.17
N GLU A 274 12.50 16.94 8.48
CA GLU A 274 11.40 15.97 8.66
C GLU A 274 11.87 14.55 8.34
N TYR A 275 12.65 14.37 7.27
CA TYR A 275 13.27 13.08 6.95
C TYR A 275 14.24 12.62 8.05
N LEU A 276 15.15 13.49 8.50
CA LEU A 276 16.12 13.15 9.56
C LEU A 276 15.42 12.83 10.90
N GLU A 277 14.39 13.59 11.26
CA GLU A 277 13.55 13.34 12.43
C GLU A 277 12.90 11.95 12.38
N ARG A 278 12.32 11.58 11.23
CA ARG A 278 11.77 10.22 11.03
C ARG A 278 12.85 9.15 11.14
N MET A 279 14.02 9.38 10.56
CA MET A 279 15.14 8.43 10.64
C MET A 279 15.62 8.22 12.08
N GLU A 280 15.81 9.29 12.87
CA GLU A 280 16.21 9.15 14.27
C GLU A 280 15.15 8.42 15.09
N ASN A 281 13.87 8.70 14.87
CA ASN A 281 12.76 8.09 15.60
C ASN A 281 12.48 6.63 15.21
N GLU A 282 12.58 6.28 13.93
CA GLU A 282 12.26 4.93 13.44
C GLU A 282 13.45 3.97 13.53
N HIS A 283 14.69 4.48 13.43
CA HIS A 283 15.88 3.65 13.29
C HIS A 283 16.96 3.87 14.36
N GLU A 284 16.72 4.69 15.38
CA GLU A 284 17.65 4.92 16.49
C GLU A 284 19.06 5.31 16.01
N CYS A 285 19.14 6.07 14.92
CA CYS A 285 20.37 6.64 14.39
C CYS A 285 20.47 8.12 14.79
N ALA A 286 21.67 8.69 14.72
CA ALA A 286 21.85 10.14 14.85
C ALA A 286 23.15 10.60 14.19
N GLY A 287 23.15 11.86 13.78
CA GLY A 287 24.14 12.33 12.83
C GLY A 287 23.88 11.74 11.44
N TRP A 288 24.39 12.41 10.42
CA TRP A 288 24.21 11.92 9.05
C TRP A 288 25.41 11.11 8.59
N CYS A 289 26.56 11.74 8.40
CA CYS A 289 27.80 11.10 7.94
C CYS A 289 28.54 10.30 9.00
N TRP A 290 28.48 10.80 10.24
CA TRP A 290 29.13 10.22 11.40
C TRP A 290 28.11 10.15 12.51
N GLN A 291 28.31 9.22 13.43
CA GLN A 291 27.48 9.10 14.61
C GLN A 291 27.63 10.38 15.45
N ALA A 292 26.52 10.94 15.89
CA ALA A 292 26.47 12.15 16.70
C ALA A 292 25.41 12.04 17.80
N ALA A 293 25.26 13.10 18.61
CA ALA A 293 24.15 13.18 19.56
C ALA A 293 22.81 13.30 18.81
N PRO A 294 21.73 12.65 19.30
CA PRO A 294 20.42 12.74 18.68
C PRO A 294 19.85 14.15 18.84
N LEU A 295 19.27 14.68 17.76
CA LEU A 295 18.71 16.04 17.74
C LEU A 295 17.21 16.03 18.06
N TRP A 296 16.47 15.02 17.60
CA TRP A 296 15.01 14.98 17.70
C TRP A 296 14.49 14.01 18.77
N THR A 297 15.30 13.03 19.17
CA THR A 297 14.88 11.96 20.10
C THR A 297 15.74 11.88 21.35
N PHE A 298 15.19 11.36 22.44
CA PHE A 298 15.93 11.02 23.67
C PHE A 298 16.45 9.58 23.68
N GLN A 299 16.15 8.80 22.64
CA GLN A 299 16.58 7.41 22.55
C GLN A 299 18.09 7.30 22.34
N GLY A 300 18.66 6.17 22.75
CA GLY A 300 20.06 5.85 22.51
C GLY A 300 20.33 5.68 21.01
N VAL A 301 21.53 6.07 20.58
CA VAL A 301 21.93 6.05 19.17
C VAL A 301 22.80 4.83 18.89
N LYS A 302 22.47 4.09 17.83
CA LYS A 302 23.24 2.91 17.38
C LYS A 302 24.29 3.26 16.34
N ASP A 303 23.90 3.97 15.29
CA ASP A 303 24.72 4.23 14.09
C ASP A 303 24.47 5.63 13.51
N ALA A 304 25.28 6.01 12.52
CA ALA A 304 25.05 7.20 11.69
C ALA A 304 23.89 6.98 10.71
N CYS A 305 23.01 7.97 10.55
CA CYS A 305 21.79 7.81 9.75
C CYS A 305 22.05 7.55 8.26
N ALA A 306 23.17 7.99 7.68
CA ALA A 306 23.48 7.68 6.27
C ALA A 306 23.74 6.18 6.06
N ILE A 307 24.43 5.52 7.00
CA ILE A 307 24.70 4.07 6.93
C ILE A 307 23.38 3.32 7.08
N THR A 308 22.55 3.70 8.05
CA THR A 308 21.25 3.07 8.30
C THR A 308 20.30 3.21 7.10
N ALA A 309 20.20 4.41 6.52
CA ALA A 309 19.42 4.63 5.30
C ALA A 309 19.96 3.80 4.11
N GLY A 310 21.27 3.75 3.94
CA GLY A 310 21.91 2.92 2.91
C GLY A 310 21.65 1.42 3.09
N MET A 311 21.69 0.93 4.33
CA MET A 311 21.37 -0.47 4.65
C MET A 311 19.88 -0.78 4.40
N GLN A 312 18.97 0.12 4.78
CA GLN A 312 17.55 -0.03 4.55
C GLN A 312 17.23 -0.10 3.04
N LEU A 313 17.81 0.80 2.24
CA LEU A 313 17.64 0.77 0.78
C LEU A 313 18.25 -0.49 0.16
N SER A 314 19.44 -0.90 0.60
CA SER A 314 20.14 -2.06 0.04
C SER A 314 19.49 -3.40 0.42
N GLN A 315 19.05 -3.57 1.66
CA GLN A 315 18.57 -4.86 2.17
C GLN A 315 17.05 -5.00 2.04
N HIS A 316 16.30 -3.97 2.40
CA HIS A 316 14.83 -4.04 2.44
C HIS A 316 14.22 -3.67 1.08
N VAL A 317 14.63 -2.54 0.52
CA VAL A 317 14.02 -2.00 -0.70
C VAL A 317 14.41 -2.82 -1.91
N HIS A 318 15.70 -3.15 -2.07
CA HIS A 318 16.16 -3.99 -3.18
C HIS A 318 15.47 -5.35 -3.18
N LEU A 319 15.44 -6.07 -2.04
CA LEU A 319 14.81 -7.39 -1.97
C LEU A 319 13.31 -7.35 -2.27
N THR A 320 12.61 -6.34 -1.74
CA THR A 320 11.17 -6.18 -1.97
C THR A 320 10.88 -5.80 -3.42
N ALA A 321 11.67 -4.91 -4.01
CA ALA A 321 11.56 -4.52 -5.41
C ALA A 321 11.85 -5.70 -6.35
N THR A 322 12.91 -6.49 -6.10
CA THR A 322 13.20 -7.70 -6.89
C THR A 322 12.06 -8.71 -6.82
N ARG A 323 11.45 -8.93 -5.64
CA ARG A 323 10.28 -9.81 -5.51
C ARG A 323 9.09 -9.29 -6.31
N MET A 324 8.83 -7.99 -6.25
CA MET A 324 7.78 -7.33 -7.01
C MET A 324 8.01 -7.45 -8.53
N GLU A 325 9.25 -7.26 -8.99
CA GLU A 325 9.66 -7.39 -10.39
C GLU A 325 9.45 -8.81 -10.90
N VAL A 326 10.01 -9.81 -10.22
CA VAL A 326 9.91 -11.22 -10.62
C VAL A 326 8.46 -11.69 -10.65
N TYR A 327 7.66 -11.32 -9.64
CA TYR A 327 6.24 -11.64 -9.60
C TYR A 327 5.48 -11.01 -10.77
N SER A 328 5.72 -9.73 -11.05
CA SER A 328 5.04 -9.00 -12.12
C SER A 328 5.43 -9.51 -13.50
N LEU A 329 6.70 -9.87 -13.73
CA LEU A 329 7.15 -10.52 -14.96
C LEU A 329 6.46 -11.88 -15.16
N PHE A 330 6.38 -12.69 -14.10
CA PHE A 330 5.69 -13.98 -14.16
C PHE A 330 4.21 -13.81 -14.52
N VAL A 331 3.52 -12.84 -13.90
CA VAL A 331 2.12 -12.51 -14.23
C VAL A 331 1.98 -12.00 -15.66
N ALA A 332 2.91 -11.17 -16.15
CA ALA A 332 2.88 -10.69 -17.53
C ALA A 332 3.00 -11.85 -18.54
N ILE A 333 3.98 -12.72 -18.34
CA ILE A 333 4.24 -13.88 -19.22
C ILE A 333 3.05 -14.83 -19.23
N THR A 334 2.55 -15.20 -18.04
CA THR A 334 1.38 -16.09 -17.91
C THR A 334 0.12 -15.48 -18.50
N SER A 335 -0.07 -14.15 -18.36
CA SER A 335 -1.19 -13.45 -18.99
C SER A 335 -1.11 -13.48 -20.52
N VAL A 336 0.07 -13.24 -21.10
CA VAL A 336 0.26 -13.30 -22.55
C VAL A 336 -0.03 -14.71 -23.09
N ILE A 337 0.46 -15.75 -22.41
CA ILE A 337 0.20 -17.15 -22.77
C ILE A 337 -1.30 -17.48 -22.65
N ALA A 338 -1.94 -17.07 -21.55
CA ALA A 338 -3.37 -17.31 -21.35
C ALA A 338 -4.22 -16.59 -22.42
N MET A 339 -3.88 -15.35 -22.77
CA MET A 339 -4.58 -14.58 -23.80
C MET A 339 -4.36 -15.15 -25.20
N SER A 340 -3.17 -15.66 -25.52
CA SER A 340 -2.88 -16.26 -26.83
C SER A 340 -3.65 -17.58 -27.00
N GLU A 341 -3.67 -18.43 -25.98
CA GLU A 341 -4.43 -19.69 -25.99
C GLU A 341 -5.95 -19.44 -25.99
N TYR A 342 -6.44 -18.51 -25.19
CA TYR A 342 -7.85 -18.15 -25.16
C TYR A 342 -8.30 -17.59 -26.52
N GLY A 343 -7.50 -16.70 -27.11
CA GLY A 343 -7.77 -16.17 -28.45
C GLY A 343 -7.72 -17.21 -29.56
N ARG A 344 -6.85 -18.24 -29.44
CA ARG A 344 -6.85 -19.39 -30.36
C ARG A 344 -8.16 -20.17 -30.25
N ARG A 345 -8.62 -20.48 -29.03
CA ARG A 345 -9.88 -21.22 -28.79
C ARG A 345 -11.11 -20.47 -29.29
N LEU A 346 -11.19 -19.16 -29.07
CA LEU A 346 -12.30 -18.35 -29.54
C LEU A 346 -12.39 -18.28 -31.07
N ARG A 347 -11.24 -18.17 -31.75
CA ARG A 347 -11.19 -18.21 -33.22
C ARG A 347 -11.68 -19.54 -33.79
N LEU A 348 -11.37 -20.65 -33.13
CA LEU A 348 -11.90 -21.97 -33.52
C LEU A 348 -13.42 -22.07 -33.37
N GLN A 349 -14.03 -21.24 -32.52
CA GLN A 349 -15.48 -21.18 -32.31
C GLN A 349 -16.18 -20.15 -33.23
N GLY A 350 -15.44 -19.53 -34.17
CA GLY A 350 -16.00 -18.51 -35.07
C GLY A 350 -16.28 -17.16 -34.39
N MET A 351 -15.78 -16.93 -33.17
CA MET A 351 -15.88 -15.64 -32.51
C MET A 351 -14.71 -14.74 -32.91
N GLU A 352 -15.01 -13.50 -33.28
CA GLU A 352 -14.00 -12.50 -33.61
C GLU A 352 -13.25 -12.03 -32.34
N TRP A 353 -12.16 -12.72 -32.01
CA TRP A 353 -11.22 -12.30 -30.97
C TRP A 353 -10.14 -11.41 -31.59
N GLY A 354 -10.41 -10.12 -31.69
CA GLY A 354 -9.49 -9.16 -32.30
C GLY A 354 -9.84 -7.71 -32.01
N LEU A 355 -8.95 -6.81 -32.42
CA LEU A 355 -9.27 -5.39 -32.49
C LEU A 355 -10.48 -5.21 -33.43
N PRO A 356 -11.46 -4.37 -33.09
CA PRO A 356 -12.58 -4.11 -33.98
C PRO A 356 -12.03 -3.68 -35.35
N ALA A 357 -12.56 -4.27 -36.43
CA ALA A 357 -12.07 -4.10 -37.81
C ALA A 357 -11.92 -2.63 -38.26
N LEU A 358 -12.58 -1.71 -37.55
CA LEU A 358 -12.42 -0.26 -37.66
C LEU A 358 -10.97 0.24 -37.50
N TRP A 359 -10.07 -0.50 -36.85
CA TRP A 359 -8.67 -0.11 -36.68
C TRP A 359 -7.71 -0.61 -37.78
N VAL A 360 -8.15 -1.50 -38.66
CA VAL A 360 -7.30 -2.08 -39.73
C VAL A 360 -7.51 -1.35 -41.07
N LYS A 361 -8.53 -0.48 -41.18
CA LYS A 361 -8.86 0.26 -42.42
C LYS A 361 -8.34 1.71 -42.45
N ARG A 362 -7.48 2.11 -41.52
CA ARG A 362 -6.69 3.34 -41.60
C ARG A 362 -5.22 2.95 -41.54
#